data_AF-A0A8X6UPX6-F1
#
_entry.id   AF-A0A8X6UPX6-F1
#
_cell.length_a   1.000
_cell.length_b   1.000
_cell.length_c   1.000
_cell.angle_alpha   90.00
_cell.angle_beta   90.00
_cell.angle_gamma   90.00
#
_symmetry.space_group_name_H-M   'P 1'
#
loop_
_entity.id
_entity.type
_entity.pdbx_description
1 polymer ?
#
loop_
_entity_poly.entity_id
_entity_poly.type
_entity_poly.pdbx_seq_one_letter_code
_entity_poly.pdbx_strand_id
1 'polypeptide(L)' 'MARKVLLSICWDWKDIIYWELLPHGQTLNSDIYCQQLDRLKLVIDQKWPELANRRGIVLHQDNARPHTSVVTRQKLWEFG' A
#
# COMPACT_ATOMS: atom_id res chain seq x y z
N MET A 1 5.68 -11.41 -27.22
CA MET A 1 5.57 -11.58 -25.75
C MET A 1 4.62 -10.52 -25.20
N ALA A 2 3.61 -10.91 -24.43
CA ALA A 2 2.64 -9.95 -23.89
C ALA A 2 3.30 -9.09 -22.81
N ARG A 3 3.33 -7.77 -23.01
CA ARG A 3 3.86 -6.83 -22.02
C ARG A 3 2.84 -6.66 -20.89
N LYS A 4 3.05 -7.35 -19.77
CA LYS A 4 2.23 -7.20 -18.56
C LYS A 4 2.86 -6.18 -17.62
N VAL A 5 2.04 -5.31 -17.04
CA VAL A 5 2.40 -4.37 -15.98
C VAL A 5 1.50 -4.64 -14.78
N LEU A 6 2.00 -4.40 -13.58
CA LEU A 6 1.24 -4.55 -12.35
C LEU A 6 0.83 -3.17 -11.84
N LEU A 7 -0.45 -3.01 -11.53
CA LEU A 7 -1.04 -1.79 -11.01
C LEU A 7 -1.43 -2.04 -9.54
N SER A 8 -0.77 -1.32 -8.63
CA SER A 8 -1.14 -1.28 -7.21
C SER A 8 -2.04 -0.07 -6.96
N ILE A 9 -3.20 -0.26 -6.33
CA ILE A 9 -4.15 0.83 -6.03
C ILE A 9 -4.62 0.70 -4.57
N CYS A 10 -4.64 1.84 -3.88
CA CYS A 10 -5.27 2.02 -2.58
C CYS A 10 -6.33 3.11 -2.69
N TRP A 11 -7.55 2.81 -2.26
CA TRP A 11 -8.72 3.68 -2.40
C TRP A 11 -9.66 3.48 -1.21
N ASP A 12 -10.50 4.47 -0.95
CA ASP A 12 -11.56 4.40 0.05
C ASP A 12 -12.94 4.69 -0.56
N TRP A 13 -13.98 4.74 0.27
CA TRP A 13 -15.34 5.01 -0.18
C TRP A 13 -15.51 6.39 -0.85
N LYS A 14 -14.56 7.31 -0.68
CA LYS A 14 -14.62 8.68 -1.18
C LYS A 14 -13.82 8.83 -2.47
N ASP A 15 -12.59 8.33 -2.54
CA ASP A 15 -11.73 8.44 -3.72
C ASP A 15 -10.51 7.49 -3.71
N ILE A 16 -9.76 7.49 -4.82
CA ILE A 16 -8.45 6.85 -4.93
C ILE A 16 -7.42 7.64 -4.11
N ILE A 17 -6.82 6.98 -3.13
CA ILE A 17 -5.82 7.57 -2.24
C ILE A 17 -4.46 7.57 -2.92
N TYR A 18 -4.01 6.40 -3.37
CA TYR A 18 -2.69 6.15 -3.95
C TYR A 18 -2.78 5.11 -5.07
N TRP A 19 -1.96 5.25 -6.10
CA TRP A 19 -1.77 4.19 -7.09
C TRP A 19 -0.35 4.25 -7.63
N GLU A 20 0.14 3.11 -8.10
CA GLU A 20 1.46 3.00 -8.72
C GLU A 20 1.47 1.90 -9.78
N LEU A 21 2.08 2.21 -10.92
CA LEU A 21 2.39 1.23 -11.96
C LEU A 21 3.82 0.75 -11.77
N LEU A 22 3.98 -0.56 -11.56
CA LEU A 22 5.30 -1.16 -11.53
C LEU A 22 5.88 -1.26 -12.96
N PRO A 23 7.20 -1.07 -13.10
CA PRO A 23 7.92 -1.34 -14.34
C PRO A 23 7.60 -2.69 -14.96
N HIS A 24 7.70 -2.77 -16.29
CA HIS A 24 7.42 -3.99 -17.02
C HIS A 24 8.33 -5.15 -16.55
N GLY A 25 7.72 -6.32 -16.32
CA GLY A 25 8.44 -7.52 -15.89
C GLY A 25 8.76 -7.56 -14.38
N GLN A 26 8.45 -6.50 -13.64
CA GLN A 26 8.59 -6.47 -12.19
C GLN A 26 7.36 -7.09 -11.52
N THR A 27 7.60 -7.96 -10.55
CA THR A 27 6.55 -8.60 -9.74
C THR A 27 6.53 -7.97 -8.35
N LEU A 28 5.35 -7.87 -7.75
CA LEU A 28 5.20 -7.40 -6.38
C LEU A 28 5.91 -8.36 -5.42
N ASN A 29 6.90 -7.86 -4.70
CA ASN A 29 7.56 -8.55 -3.60
C ASN A 29 7.32 -7.77 -2.30
N SER A 30 7.76 -8.32 -1.17
CA SER A 30 7.55 -7.70 0.15
C SER A 30 8.21 -6.32 0.27
N ASP A 31 9.41 -6.14 -0.26
CA ASP A 31 10.15 -4.88 -0.14
C ASP A 31 9.48 -3.75 -0.92
N ILE A 32 9.07 -4.02 -2.17
CA ILE A 32 8.31 -3.08 -3.00
C ILE A 32 7.00 -2.74 -2.29
N TYR A 33 6.31 -3.74 -1.74
CA TYR A 33 5.07 -3.50 -1.02
C TYR A 33 5.27 -2.64 0.23
N CYS A 34 6.33 -2.85 1.00
CA CYS A 34 6.66 -2.00 2.15
C CYS A 34 6.93 -0.54 1.73
N GLN A 35 7.64 -0.33 0.63
CA GLN A 35 7.85 1.01 0.07
C GLN A 35 6.55 1.67 -0.38
N GLN A 36 5.62 0.89 -0.93
CA GLN A 36 4.28 1.37 -1.27
C GLN A 36 3.50 1.80 -0.04
N LEU A 37 3.58 1.03 1.06
CA LEU A 37 2.98 1.41 2.34
C LEU A 37 3.57 2.71 2.89
N ASP A 38 4.89 2.92 2.83
CA ASP A 38 5.51 4.17 3.26
C ASP A 38 4.97 5.39 2.50
N ARG A 39 4.87 5.26 1.17
CA ARG A 39 4.32 6.34 0.31
C ARG A 39 2.83 6.55 0.58
N LEU A 40 2.08 5.47 0.75
CA LEU A 40 0.66 5.53 1.09
C LEU A 40 0.44 6.29 2.40
N LYS A 41 1.23 6.01 3.44
CA LYS A 41 1.16 6.71 4.72
C LYS A 41 1.35 8.21 4.55
N LEU A 42 2.38 8.59 3.79
CA LEU A 42 2.69 9.99 3.48
C LEU A 42 1.53 10.69 2.76
N VAL A 43 0.89 10.02 1.80
CA VAL A 43 -0.27 10.56 1.06
C VAL A 43 -1.50 10.68 1.96
N ILE A 44 -1.74 9.71 2.85
CA ILE A 44 -2.84 9.76 3.82
C ILE A 44 -2.64 10.93 4.79
N ASP A 45 -1.44 11.07 5.35
CA ASP A 45 -1.10 12.15 6.28
C ASP A 45 -1.30 13.54 5.64
N GLN A 46 -1.01 13.67 4.34
CA GLN A 46 -1.21 14.90 3.58
C GLN A 46 -2.68 15.17 3.23
N LYS A 47 -3.39 14.18 2.69
CA LYS A 47 -4.77 14.35 2.19
C LYS A 47 -5.80 14.38 3.33
N TRP A 48 -5.54 13.70 4.44
CA TRP A 48 -6.50 13.50 5.53
C TRP A 48 -5.84 13.69 6.90
N PRO A 49 -5.44 14.94 7.26
CA PRO A 49 -4.94 15.23 8.61
C PRO A 49 -5.97 14.90 9.71
N GLU A 50 -7.26 14.82 9.37
CA GLU A 50 -8.33 14.37 10.27
C GLU A 50 -8.27 12.87 10.60
N LEU A 51 -7.78 12.04 9.67
CA LEU A 51 -7.56 10.60 9.91
C LEU A 51 -6.29 10.35 10.72
N ALA A 52 -5.27 11.20 10.58
CA ALA A 52 -4.06 11.12 11.40
C ALA A 52 -4.35 11.27 12.91
N ASN A 53 -5.45 11.95 13.27
CA ASN A 53 -5.91 12.13 14.65
C ASN A 53 -6.97 11.11 15.11
N ARG A 54 -7.48 10.23 14.24
CA ARG A 54 -8.46 9.18 14.59
C ARG A 54 -7.77 7.83 14.79
N ARG A 55 -8.29 7.05 15.73
CA ARG A 55 -7.79 5.72 16.11
C ARG A 55 -7.70 4.78 14.89
N GLY A 56 -6.49 4.60 14.37
CA GLY A 56 -6.05 3.50 13.51
C GLY A 56 -6.61 3.51 12.08
N ILE A 57 -5.72 3.41 11.08
CA ILE A 57 -6.13 3.19 9.70
C ILE A 57 -6.34 1.68 9.51
N VAL A 58 -7.55 1.25 9.18
CA VAL A 58 -7.83 -0.16 8.89
C VAL A 58 -7.56 -0.44 7.41
N LEU A 59 -6.50 -1.19 7.13
CA LEU A 59 -6.15 -1.62 5.77
C LEU A 59 -6.77 -2.99 5.47
N HIS A 60 -7.62 -3.05 4.44
CA HIS A 60 -8.14 -4.30 3.90
C HIS A 60 -7.33 -4.72 2.67
N GLN A 61 -6.73 -5.91 2.71
CA GLN A 61 -5.91 -6.47 1.64
C GLN A 61 -6.10 -7.99 1.55
N ASP A 62 -5.73 -8.59 0.42
CA ASP A 62 -5.73 -10.04 0.28
C ASP A 62 -4.52 -10.69 0.99
N ASN A 63 -4.55 -12.02 1.16
CA ASN A 63 -3.49 -12.76 1.84
C ASN A 63 -2.34 -13.18 0.91
N ALA A 64 -2.00 -12.34 -0.08
CA ALA A 64 -0.88 -12.64 -0.97
C ALA A 64 0.44 -12.80 -0.19
N ARG A 65 1.38 -13.58 -0.73
CA ARG A 65 2.67 -13.85 -0.06
C ARG A 65 3.44 -12.56 0.32
N PRO A 66 3.52 -11.54 -0.55
CA PRO A 66 4.14 -10.26 -0.18
C PRO A 66 3.44 -9.57 0.98
N HIS A 67 2.11 -9.67 1.07
CA HIS A 67 1.28 -8.99 2.07
C HIS A 67 1.37 -9.63 3.46
N THR A 68 1.59 -10.95 3.50
CA THR A 68 1.64 -11.75 4.73
C THR A 68 3.05 -11.98 5.27
N SER A 69 4.07 -11.48 4.57
CA SER A 69 5.48 -11.67 4.97
C SER A 69 5.81 -10.99 6.30
N VAL A 70 6.85 -11.48 7.00
CA VAL A 70 7.25 -10.94 8.31
C VAL A 70 7.56 -9.44 8.23
N VAL A 71 8.31 -9.02 7.21
CA VAL A 71 8.70 -7.61 6.99
C VAL A 71 7.46 -6.74 6.77
N THR A 72 6.54 -7.19 5.92
CA THR A 72 5.28 -6.47 5.68
C THR A 72 4.43 -6.37 6.92
N ARG A 73 4.32 -7.46 7.70
CA ARG A 73 3.56 -7.44 8.95
C ARG A 73 4.15 -6.42 9.91
N GLN A 74 5.46 -6.42 10.12
CA GLN A 74 6.13 -5.39 10.94
C GLN A 74 5.82 -3.98 10.44
N LYS A 75 5.86 -3.78 9.12
CA LYS A 75 5.52 -2.49 8.52
C LYS A 75 4.07 -2.07 8.77
N LEU A 76 3.13 -3.00 8.74
CA LEU A 76 1.72 -2.73 9.06
C LEU A 76 1.52 -2.37 10.54
N TRP A 77 2.30 -2.95 11.46
CA TRP A 77 2.30 -2.54 12.87
C TRP A 77 2.79 -1.09 13.05
N GLU A 78 3.78 -0.65 12.28
CA GLU A 78 4.24 0.75 12.27
C GLU A 78 3.26 1.70 11.57
N PHE A 79 2.45 1.17 10.65
CA PHE A 79 1.53 1.94 9.84
C PHE A 79 0.41 2.55 10.70
N GLY A 80 -0.11 1.83 11.69
CA GLY A 80 -1.04 2.35 12.70
C GLY A 80 -2.07 1.33 13.15
#